data_AF-A0A6J2SZ25-F1
#
_entry.id   AF-A0A6J2SZ25-F1
#
_cell.length_a   1.000
_cell.length_b   1.000
_cell.length_c   1.000
_cell.angle_alpha   90.00
_cell.angle_beta   90.00
_cell.angle_gamma   90.00
#
_symmetry.space_group_name_H-M   'P 1'
#
loop_
_entity.id
_entity.type
_entity.pdbx_description
1 polymer ?
#
loop_
_entity_poly.entity_id
_entity_poly.type
_entity_poly.pdbx_seq_one_letter_code
_entity_poly.pdbx_strand_id
1 'polypeptide(L)'
;MRNHHTTFLCVVTGISCFFLGAILQQHVSIRNIKNIMNVDPYIFNCRRKLLFALALLGEKRKTGVSFTPIEPQCKDVDSVLGCTLFWFRLQCYKVFSFFFLNIKADEEQPKLSSSHLADIMKYGFPGLDDIRVYKSFVLSYDRRHRIAHWVCEHLRAECITTPLASDAPTKPSRGDQSIPVMFRATTQDYKYSDFVEGHLAAPNNYSCDTVQYNESFLLSNIVPQNRIMKNYVWQRLEEYVRQLTLKSGSVYVYSGPLYMPHRINFRNWAVRFTVIGMNTVAVPTHFFKVIISEHKNPGALPYMEGYVVPNAAVDKEIDLRSFLSDIRDIEHFAGLKFYEGVRRSMFNRP
;
A
#
# COMPACT_ATOMS: atom_id res chain seq x y z
N MET A 1 61.66 3.36 24.39
CA MET A 1 60.56 2.38 24.54
C MET A 1 59.30 2.94 25.22
N ARG A 2 59.36 4.00 26.05
CA ARG A 2 58.18 4.53 26.78
C ARG A 2 57.08 5.15 25.89
N ASN A 3 57.44 5.82 24.79
CA ASN A 3 56.47 6.49 23.91
C ASN A 3 55.58 5.55 23.09
N HIS A 4 56.07 4.37 22.69
CA HIS A 4 55.25 3.44 21.89
C HIS A 4 54.10 2.82 22.71
N HIS A 5 54.30 2.60 24.01
CA HIS A 5 53.26 2.08 24.89
C HIS A 5 52.14 3.10 25.12
N THR A 6 52.48 4.38 25.26
CA THR A 6 51.49 5.46 25.41
C THR A 6 50.67 5.64 24.15
N THR A 7 51.30 5.63 22.96
CA THR A 7 50.57 5.75 21.69
C THR A 7 49.67 4.54 21.45
N PHE A 8 50.13 3.32 21.76
CA PHE A 8 49.32 2.11 21.65
C PHE A 8 48.11 2.15 22.59
N LEU A 9 48.31 2.58 23.85
CA LEU A 9 47.22 2.70 24.82
C LEU A 9 46.17 3.73 24.36
N CYS A 10 46.59 4.87 23.80
CA CYS A 10 45.69 5.88 23.23
C CYS A 10 44.89 5.39 22.02
N VAL A 11 45.48 4.55 21.16
CA VAL A 11 44.77 3.97 20.01
C VAL A 11 43.73 2.96 20.48
N VAL A 12 44.08 2.09 21.44
CA VAL A 12 43.15 1.11 21.99
C VAL A 12 41.99 1.77 22.73
N THR A 13 42.25 2.82 23.52
CA THR A 13 41.17 3.58 24.19
C THR A 13 40.30 4.32 23.18
N GLY A 14 40.87 4.94 22.15
CA GLY A 14 40.12 5.61 21.09
C GLY A 14 39.18 4.65 20.33
N ILE A 15 39.68 3.48 19.94
CA ILE A 15 38.88 2.44 19.27
C ILE A 15 37.77 1.93 20.20
N SER A 16 38.09 1.71 21.48
CA SER A 16 37.12 1.21 22.47
C SER A 16 36.00 2.22 22.70
N CYS A 17 36.32 3.51 22.84
CA CYS A 17 35.34 4.59 22.97
C CYS A 17 34.48 4.74 21.71
N PHE A 18 35.05 4.56 20.52
CA PHE A 18 34.30 4.56 19.27
C PHE A 18 33.26 3.43 19.21
N PHE A 19 33.65 2.20 19.55
CA PHE A 19 32.72 1.07 19.59
C PHE A 19 31.66 1.23 20.69
N LEU A 20 32.03 1.75 21.86
CA LEU A 20 31.06 2.03 22.93
C LEU A 20 30.04 3.09 22.49
N GLY A 21 30.50 4.14 21.83
CA GLY A 21 29.66 5.18 21.23
C GLY A 21 28.72 4.62 20.17
N ALA A 22 29.22 3.75 19.30
CA ALA A 22 28.41 3.07 18.28
C ALA A 22 27.32 2.17 18.90
N ILE A 23 27.66 1.41 19.94
CA ILE A 23 26.70 0.57 20.68
C ILE A 23 25.63 1.43 21.36
N LEU A 24 26.03 2.53 21.99
CA LEU A 24 25.08 3.48 22.62
C LEU A 24 24.17 4.13 21.59
N GLN A 25 24.72 4.57 20.45
CA GLN A 25 23.94 5.13 19.35
C GLN A 25 22.96 4.10 18.77
N GLN A 26 23.39 2.85 18.61
CA GLN A 26 22.52 1.76 18.17
C GLN A 26 21.44 1.45 19.21
N HIS A 27 21.75 1.47 20.50
CA HIS A 27 20.78 1.25 21.57
C HIS A 27 19.73 2.36 21.64
N VAL A 28 20.14 3.63 21.52
CA VAL A 28 19.22 4.78 21.43
C VAL A 28 18.35 4.69 20.18
N SER A 29 18.95 4.33 19.04
CA SER A 29 18.20 4.11 17.80
C SER A 29 17.15 3.01 17.96
N ILE A 30 17.51 1.86 18.54
CA ILE A 30 16.57 0.76 18.80
C ILE A 30 15.47 1.18 19.77
N ARG A 31 15.76 1.98 20.80
CA ARG A 31 14.76 2.46 21.75
C ARG A 31 13.78 3.44 21.10
N ASN A 32 14.28 4.37 20.28
CA ASN A 32 13.44 5.27 19.50
C ASN A 32 12.56 4.50 18.52
N ILE A 33 13.12 3.48 17.87
CA ILE A 33 12.37 2.58 16.98
C ILE A 33 11.29 1.82 17.77
N LYS A 34 11.58 1.28 18.96
CA LYS A 34 10.58 0.62 19.82
C LYS A 34 9.46 1.58 20.23
N ASN A 35 9.77 2.81 20.59
CA ASN A 35 8.77 3.83 20.90
C ASN A 35 7.90 4.15 19.67
N ILE A 36 8.50 4.21 18.47
CA ILE A 36 7.77 4.39 17.21
C ILE A 36 6.91 3.15 16.88
N MET A 37 7.41 1.95 17.13
CA MET A 37 6.69 0.68 16.91
C MET A 37 5.47 0.52 17.81
N ASN A 38 5.53 1.01 19.05
CA ASN A 38 4.38 1.01 19.96
C ASN A 38 3.31 2.05 19.59
N VAL A 39 3.68 3.05 18.77
CA VAL A 39 2.78 4.13 18.35
C VAL A 39 2.21 3.90 16.93
N ASP A 40 2.89 3.12 16.09
CA ASP A 40 2.48 2.87 14.70
C ASP A 40 2.52 1.36 14.32
N PRO A 41 1.36 0.67 14.27
CA PRO A 41 1.25 -0.76 13.93
C PRO A 41 1.74 -1.12 12.52
N TYR A 42 1.85 -0.15 11.62
CA TYR A 42 2.17 -0.40 10.21
C TYR A 42 3.68 -0.53 9.97
N ILE A 43 4.50 0.22 10.71
CA ILE A 43 5.97 0.14 10.67
C ILE A 43 6.46 -1.25 11.11
N PHE A 44 5.76 -1.85 12.08
CA PHE A 44 6.02 -3.22 12.56
C PHE A 44 5.89 -4.26 11.45
N ASN A 45 4.81 -4.21 10.66
CA ASN A 45 4.49 -5.24 9.67
C ASN A 45 5.40 -5.16 8.42
N CYS A 46 5.72 -3.95 7.96
CA CYS A 46 6.62 -3.75 6.81
C CYS A 46 8.05 -4.22 7.12
N ARG A 47 8.54 -3.99 8.35
CA ARG A 47 9.92 -4.36 8.72
C ARG A 47 10.09 -5.82 9.12
N ARG A 48 9.03 -6.51 9.55
CA ARG A 48 9.06 -7.98 9.75
C ARG A 48 9.44 -8.71 8.45
N LYS A 49 8.94 -8.25 7.31
CA LYS A 49 9.29 -8.78 5.98
C LYS A 49 10.76 -8.52 5.62
N LEU A 50 11.28 -7.34 5.96
CA LEU A 50 12.67 -6.94 5.73
C LEU A 50 13.65 -7.76 6.60
N LEU A 51 13.31 -7.99 7.86
CA LEU A 51 14.09 -8.85 8.77
C LEU A 51 14.06 -10.33 8.34
N PHE A 52 12.94 -10.81 7.81
CA PHE A 52 12.84 -12.17 7.26
C PHE A 52 13.70 -12.34 6.00
N ALA A 53 13.74 -11.32 5.12
CA ALA A 53 14.60 -11.30 3.95
C ALA A 53 16.10 -11.21 4.31
N LEU A 54 16.46 -10.45 5.35
CA LEU A 54 17.83 -10.39 5.86
C LEU A 54 18.25 -11.68 6.57
N ALA A 55 17.32 -12.40 7.21
CA ALA A 55 17.58 -13.72 7.79
C ALA A 55 17.85 -14.79 6.71
N LEU A 56 17.32 -14.61 5.50
CA LEU A 56 17.53 -15.49 4.34
C LEU A 56 18.91 -15.31 3.69
N LEU A 57 19.57 -14.16 3.87
CA LEU A 57 20.97 -13.95 3.45
C LEU A 57 21.98 -14.67 4.36
N GLY A 58 21.52 -15.24 5.48
CA GLY A 58 22.26 -16.23 6.26
C GLY A 58 21.78 -17.64 5.93
N GLU A 59 22.00 -18.09 4.70
CA GLU A 59 21.44 -19.37 4.22
C GLU A 59 21.96 -20.57 5.03
N LYS A 60 21.04 -21.24 5.73
CA LYS A 60 21.17 -22.63 6.19
C LYS A 60 21.03 -23.56 4.98
N ARG A 61 22.05 -24.35 4.67
CA ARG A 61 21.86 -25.55 3.81
C ARG A 61 21.19 -26.67 4.60
N LYS A 62 20.13 -27.23 4.01
CA LYS A 62 19.30 -28.33 4.51
C LYS A 62 19.91 -29.69 4.13
N THR A 63 19.87 -30.67 5.04
CA THR A 63 19.52 -32.07 4.73
C THR A 63 18.94 -32.70 5.99
N GLY A 64 17.74 -33.28 5.88
CA GLY A 64 17.16 -34.09 6.94
C GLY A 64 17.86 -35.43 7.03
N VAL A 65 18.56 -35.68 8.14
CA VAL A 65 18.81 -36.99 8.74
C VAL A 65 18.99 -36.73 10.25
N SER A 66 18.39 -37.57 11.10
CA SER A 66 18.63 -37.55 12.54
C SER A 66 20.12 -37.79 12.82
N PHE A 67 20.79 -36.85 13.47
CA PHE A 67 22.13 -37.10 14.00
C PHE A 67 22.30 -36.48 15.38
N THR A 68 22.83 -37.34 16.26
CA THR A 68 23.45 -37.03 17.55
C THR A 68 24.43 -35.85 17.42
N PRO A 69 24.70 -35.11 18.51
CA PRO A 69 25.65 -34.01 18.45
C PRO A 69 27.05 -34.58 18.21
N ILE A 70 27.58 -34.37 17.01
CA ILE A 70 29.00 -34.56 16.71
C ILE A 70 29.69 -33.25 17.09
N GLU A 71 30.61 -33.31 18.05
CA GLU A 71 31.53 -32.23 18.38
C GLU A 71 32.39 -31.87 17.14
N PRO A 72 32.49 -30.58 16.76
CA PRO A 72 33.47 -30.18 15.77
C PRO A 72 34.86 -30.09 16.42
N GLN A 73 35.74 -31.03 16.08
CA GLN A 73 37.18 -30.90 16.32
C GLN A 73 37.73 -29.69 15.55
N CYS A 74 38.30 -28.74 16.29
CA CYS A 74 39.03 -27.60 15.74
C CYS A 74 40.43 -28.05 15.34
N LYS A 75 40.76 -27.99 14.05
CA LYS A 75 42.15 -27.98 13.58
C LYS A 75 42.56 -26.54 13.30
N ASP A 76 43.61 -26.12 14.01
CA ASP A 76 44.40 -24.90 13.90
C ASP A 76 43.68 -23.55 13.90
N VAL A 77 43.71 -22.89 15.07
CA VAL A 77 43.75 -21.42 15.13
C VAL A 77 44.75 -21.00 16.21
N ASP A 78 46.04 -20.94 15.86
CA ASP A 78 47.14 -20.44 16.70
C ASP A 78 47.11 -18.92 16.89
N SER A 79 45.94 -18.36 17.16
CA SER A 79 45.82 -16.94 17.49
C SER A 79 44.77 -16.72 18.56
N VAL A 80 45.21 -16.14 19.68
CA VAL A 80 44.36 -15.62 20.77
C VAL A 80 43.24 -14.73 20.21
N LEU A 81 43.46 -14.08 19.06
CA LEU A 81 42.47 -13.27 18.36
C LEU A 81 41.31 -14.10 17.77
N GLY A 82 41.59 -15.31 17.28
CA GLY A 82 40.56 -16.21 16.73
C GLY A 82 39.62 -16.75 17.82
N CYS A 83 40.19 -17.17 18.95
CA CYS A 83 39.41 -17.64 20.10
C CYS A 83 38.57 -16.52 20.73
N THR A 84 39.11 -15.30 20.83
CA THR A 84 38.36 -14.15 21.36
C THR A 84 37.22 -13.72 20.44
N LEU A 85 37.43 -13.70 19.12
CA LEU A 85 36.38 -13.40 18.15
C LEU A 85 35.27 -14.47 18.13
N PHE A 86 35.63 -15.75 18.27
CA PHE A 86 34.66 -16.84 18.36
C PHE A 86 33.82 -16.74 19.64
N TRP A 87 34.46 -16.48 20.78
CA TRP A 87 33.78 -16.29 22.07
C TRP A 87 32.85 -15.08 22.04
N PHE A 88 33.29 -13.96 21.45
CA PHE A 88 32.49 -12.76 21.28
C PHE A 88 31.26 -13.02 20.40
N ARG A 89 31.42 -13.76 19.30
CA ARG A 89 30.33 -14.14 18.39
C ARG A 89 29.27 -15.01 19.08
N LEU A 90 29.69 -15.93 19.95
CA LEU A 90 28.78 -16.78 20.72
C LEU A 90 27.98 -15.99 21.77
N GLN A 91 28.63 -15.00 22.41
CA GLN A 91 27.96 -14.12 23.36
C GLN A 91 26.98 -13.16 22.67
N CYS A 92 27.36 -12.59 21.52
CA CYS A 92 26.44 -11.79 20.71
C CYS A 92 25.20 -12.60 20.29
N TYR A 93 25.38 -13.87 19.90
CA TYR A 93 24.25 -14.74 19.56
C TYR A 93 23.33 -15.02 20.75
N LYS A 94 23.88 -15.26 21.96
CA LYS A 94 23.07 -15.46 23.18
C LYS A 94 22.30 -14.20 23.57
N VAL A 95 22.93 -13.03 23.49
CA VAL A 95 22.28 -11.74 23.76
C VAL A 95 21.19 -11.47 22.72
N PHE A 96 21.47 -11.68 21.44
CA PHE A 96 20.49 -11.52 20.36
C PHE A 96 19.29 -12.48 20.54
N SER A 97 19.56 -13.75 20.85
CA SER A 97 18.51 -14.74 21.11
C SER A 97 17.62 -14.38 22.32
N PHE A 98 18.22 -13.92 23.42
CA PHE A 98 17.50 -13.51 24.64
C PHE A 98 16.60 -12.28 24.43
N PHE A 99 17.03 -11.32 23.60
CA PHE A 99 16.24 -10.14 23.27
C PHE A 99 15.14 -10.38 22.22
N PHE A 100 15.29 -11.40 21.36
CA PHE A 100 14.32 -11.70 20.29
C PHE A 100 13.27 -12.76 20.67
N LEU A 101 13.60 -13.74 21.52
CA LEU A 101 12.67 -14.81 21.90
C LEU A 101 11.72 -14.48 23.06
N ASN A 102 11.97 -13.39 23.80
CA ASN A 102 11.06 -12.91 24.85
C ASN A 102 9.90 -12.04 24.31
N ILE A 103 9.74 -11.93 23.00
CA ILE A 103 8.52 -11.40 22.37
C ILE A 103 7.47 -12.52 22.40
N LYS A 104 6.90 -12.76 23.58
CA LYS A 104 5.59 -13.41 23.68
C LYS A 104 4.59 -12.46 23.05
N ALA A 105 4.09 -12.87 21.90
CA ALA A 105 2.99 -12.26 21.19
C ALA A 105 1.71 -12.49 22.00
N ASP A 106 1.26 -11.46 22.73
CA ASP A 106 -0.12 -11.37 23.20
C ASP A 106 -0.58 -9.93 22.99
N GLU A 107 -1.04 -9.66 21.77
CA GLU A 107 -2.02 -8.59 21.51
C GLU A 107 -2.81 -8.98 20.25
N GLU A 108 -4.05 -9.44 20.46
CA GLU A 108 -5.00 -9.78 19.42
C GLU A 108 -5.40 -8.51 18.63
N GLN A 109 -4.73 -8.27 17.52
CA GLN A 109 -5.27 -7.44 16.45
C GLN A 109 -6.35 -8.22 15.69
N PRO A 110 -7.46 -7.60 15.27
CA PRO A 110 -8.54 -8.30 14.58
C PRO A 110 -7.99 -8.89 13.29
N LYS A 111 -7.91 -10.22 13.22
CA LYS A 111 -7.52 -10.97 12.03
C LYS A 111 -8.60 -10.75 10.97
N LEU A 112 -8.45 -9.69 10.17
CA LEU A 112 -9.10 -9.66 8.86
C LEU A 112 -8.62 -10.92 8.12
N SER A 113 -9.55 -11.81 7.81
CA SER A 113 -9.24 -13.14 7.32
C SER A 113 -8.31 -13.06 6.11
N SER A 114 -7.16 -13.74 6.15
CA SER A 114 -6.23 -13.85 5.02
C SER A 114 -6.91 -14.28 3.71
N SER A 115 -8.06 -14.97 3.79
CA SER A 115 -8.89 -15.32 2.63
C SER A 115 -9.46 -14.09 1.93
N HIS A 116 -9.94 -13.10 2.69
CA HIS A 116 -10.61 -11.93 2.14
C HIS A 116 -9.67 -11.03 1.33
N LEU A 117 -8.44 -10.85 1.83
CA LEU A 117 -7.40 -10.13 1.08
C LEU A 117 -7.04 -10.88 -0.21
N ALA A 118 -6.88 -12.20 -0.14
CA ALA A 118 -6.60 -13.02 -1.32
C ALA A 118 -7.75 -12.94 -2.35
N ASP A 119 -9.00 -12.85 -1.86
CA ASP A 119 -10.17 -12.71 -2.71
C ASP A 119 -10.17 -11.39 -3.48
N ILE A 120 -9.98 -10.24 -2.81
CA ILE A 120 -9.94 -8.91 -3.46
C ILE A 120 -8.73 -8.81 -4.40
N MET A 121 -7.57 -9.28 -3.94
CA MET A 121 -6.31 -9.13 -4.67
C MET A 121 -6.00 -10.32 -5.58
N LYS A 122 -7.02 -11.06 -6.03
CA LYS A 122 -6.90 -12.20 -6.96
C LYS A 122 -6.08 -11.85 -8.21
N TYR A 123 -6.27 -10.65 -8.74
CA TYR A 123 -5.57 -10.15 -9.93
C TYR A 123 -4.29 -9.37 -9.62
N GLY A 124 -3.83 -9.43 -8.37
CA GLY A 124 -2.54 -8.90 -7.95
C GLY A 124 -2.57 -7.43 -7.54
N PHE A 125 -1.46 -7.01 -6.93
CA PHE A 125 -1.23 -5.64 -6.48
C PHE A 125 -0.59 -4.83 -7.61
N PRO A 126 -1.20 -3.72 -8.04
CA PRO A 126 -0.64 -2.92 -9.13
C PRO A 126 0.57 -2.08 -8.72
N GLY A 127 0.73 -1.83 -7.42
CA GLY A 127 1.90 -1.26 -6.77
C GLY A 127 1.91 -1.70 -5.30
N LEU A 128 3.01 -1.51 -4.58
CA LEU A 128 3.16 -1.99 -3.19
C LEU A 128 3.41 -0.88 -2.16
N ASP A 129 3.27 0.38 -2.57
CA ASP A 129 3.49 1.53 -1.70
C ASP A 129 2.37 1.68 -0.66
N ASP A 130 2.72 1.83 0.62
CA ASP A 130 1.79 2.12 1.75
C ASP A 130 0.41 1.42 1.67
N ILE A 131 0.39 0.09 1.59
CA ILE A 131 -0.82 -0.73 1.43
C ILE A 131 -1.67 -0.74 2.70
N ARG A 132 -2.96 -0.44 2.55
CA ARG A 132 -3.97 -0.57 3.59
C ARG A 132 -5.07 -1.51 3.15
N VAL A 133 -5.46 -2.38 4.07
CA VAL A 133 -6.48 -3.40 3.84
C VAL A 133 -7.68 -3.08 4.71
N TYR A 134 -8.82 -2.91 4.06
CA TYR A 134 -10.12 -2.65 4.68
C TYR A 134 -11.02 -3.87 4.46
N LYS A 135 -12.27 -3.83 4.95
CA LYS A 135 -13.21 -4.96 4.83
C LYS A 135 -13.76 -5.20 3.44
N SER A 136 -13.58 -4.26 2.50
CA SER A 136 -14.20 -4.39 1.16
C SER A 136 -13.31 -3.93 0.03
N PHE A 137 -12.28 -3.17 0.36
CA PHE A 137 -11.31 -2.68 -0.61
C PHE A 137 -9.91 -2.70 -0.01
N VAL A 138 -8.94 -2.71 -0.91
CA VAL A 138 -7.53 -2.55 -0.59
C VAL A 138 -7.08 -1.28 -1.29
N LEU A 139 -6.28 -0.44 -0.64
CA LEU A 139 -5.69 0.72 -1.31
C LEU A 139 -4.21 0.85 -1.02
N SER A 140 -3.53 1.53 -1.93
CA SER A 140 -2.19 2.06 -1.74
C SER A 140 -2.31 3.56 -1.50
N TYR A 141 -1.67 4.08 -0.45
CA TYR A 141 -1.79 5.50 -0.11
C TYR A 141 -0.55 6.32 -0.42
N ASP A 142 -0.77 7.50 -1.00
CA ASP A 142 0.26 8.48 -1.22
C ASP A 142 0.30 9.46 -0.04
N ARG A 143 1.31 9.34 0.81
CA ARG A 143 1.50 10.24 1.96
C ARG A 143 1.84 11.67 1.55
N ARG A 144 2.45 11.86 0.38
CA ARG A 144 2.85 13.19 -0.13
C ARG A 144 1.63 13.91 -0.70
N HIS A 145 0.84 13.23 -1.51
CA HIS A 145 -0.35 13.81 -2.13
C HIS A 145 -1.61 13.70 -1.26
N ARG A 146 -1.55 12.91 -0.17
CA ARG A 146 -2.60 12.71 0.84
C ARG A 146 -3.89 12.12 0.29
N ILE A 147 -3.75 11.32 -0.76
CA ILE A 147 -4.80 10.58 -1.45
C ILE A 147 -4.29 9.17 -1.79
N ALA A 148 -5.15 8.27 -2.25
CA ALA A 148 -4.69 6.95 -2.70
C ALA A 148 -3.94 7.03 -4.04
N HIS A 149 -2.93 6.19 -4.25
CA HIS A 149 -2.41 5.88 -5.59
C HIS A 149 -3.43 5.06 -6.39
N TRP A 150 -4.06 4.10 -5.72
CA TRP A 150 -5.09 3.23 -6.27
C TRP A 150 -5.91 2.60 -5.15
N VAL A 151 -7.15 2.24 -5.47
CA VAL A 151 -8.07 1.45 -4.64
C VAL A 151 -8.58 0.28 -5.49
N CYS A 152 -8.55 -0.93 -4.93
CA CYS A 152 -9.06 -2.15 -5.52
C CYS A 152 -10.29 -2.63 -4.76
N GLU A 153 -11.39 -2.83 -5.48
CA GLU A 153 -12.65 -3.35 -4.95
C GLU A 153 -12.99 -4.69 -5.64
N HIS A 154 -13.62 -5.60 -4.90
CA HIS A 154 -14.23 -6.80 -5.47
C HIS A 154 -15.73 -6.75 -5.28
N LEU A 155 -16.46 -6.47 -6.37
CA LEU A 155 -17.91 -6.40 -6.37
C LEU A 155 -18.48 -7.78 -6.70
N ARG A 156 -19.50 -8.16 -5.93
CA ARG A 156 -20.30 -9.36 -6.18
C ARG A 156 -21.76 -8.99 -6.34
N ALA A 157 -22.47 -9.75 -7.16
CA ALA A 157 -23.87 -9.47 -7.49
C ALA A 157 -24.76 -9.47 -6.23
N GLU A 158 -24.49 -10.34 -5.24
CA GLU A 158 -25.32 -10.47 -4.05
C GLU A 158 -25.39 -9.15 -3.27
N CYS A 159 -24.24 -8.47 -3.11
CA CYS A 159 -24.17 -7.22 -2.33
C CYS A 159 -24.90 -6.05 -3.00
N ILE A 160 -24.96 -6.04 -4.34
CA ILE A 160 -25.64 -4.99 -5.11
C ILE A 160 -27.16 -5.20 -5.07
N THR A 161 -27.62 -6.45 -5.11
CA THR A 161 -29.07 -6.78 -5.10
C THR A 161 -29.73 -6.66 -3.72
N THR A 162 -28.94 -6.60 -2.65
CA THR A 162 -29.44 -6.51 -1.27
C THR A 162 -29.09 -5.16 -0.65
N PRO A 163 -29.74 -4.06 -1.08
CA PRO A 163 -29.48 -2.76 -0.48
C PRO A 163 -29.92 -2.76 0.99
N LEU A 164 -29.12 -2.08 1.81
CA LEU A 164 -29.46 -1.67 3.16
C LEU A 164 -30.84 -1.01 3.10
N ALA A 165 -31.69 -1.33 4.09
CA ALA A 165 -32.92 -0.58 4.29
C ALA A 165 -32.58 0.92 4.21
N SER A 166 -33.38 1.68 3.46
CA SER A 166 -33.14 3.04 2.95
C SER A 166 -32.77 4.13 3.97
N ASP A 167 -32.58 3.76 5.24
CA ASP A 167 -32.58 4.64 6.40
C ASP A 167 -31.21 4.70 7.10
N ALA A 168 -30.15 4.09 6.55
CA ALA A 168 -28.81 4.27 7.10
C ALA A 168 -28.33 5.72 6.85
N PRO A 169 -28.18 6.57 7.88
CA PRO A 169 -27.78 7.96 7.69
C PRO A 169 -26.38 7.99 7.09
N THR A 170 -26.23 8.70 5.96
CA THR A 170 -24.94 9.00 5.34
C THR A 170 -24.04 9.67 6.38
N LYS A 171 -23.04 8.94 6.87
CA LYS A 171 -22.08 9.50 7.81
C LYS A 171 -21.16 10.48 7.07
N PRO A 172 -20.75 11.58 7.72
CA PRO A 172 -19.77 12.48 7.12
C PRO A 172 -18.43 11.76 6.95
N SER A 173 -17.67 12.20 5.94
CA SER A 173 -16.30 11.74 5.72
C SER A 173 -15.45 11.95 6.96
N ARG A 174 -14.56 10.99 7.26
CA ARG A 174 -13.74 11.00 8.47
C ARG A 174 -12.29 10.66 8.19
N GLY A 175 -11.40 11.26 8.98
CA GLY A 175 -9.97 10.97 8.89
C GLY A 175 -9.67 9.52 9.24
N ASP A 176 -8.83 8.87 8.44
CA ASP A 176 -8.34 7.52 8.69
C ASP A 176 -7.28 7.50 9.79
N GLN A 177 -7.62 6.90 10.94
CA GLN A 177 -6.76 6.84 12.12
C GLN A 177 -5.51 5.98 11.92
N SER A 178 -5.49 5.08 10.93
CA SER A 178 -4.31 4.27 10.59
C SER A 178 -3.21 5.06 9.88
N ILE A 179 -3.50 6.30 9.46
CA ILE A 179 -2.55 7.19 8.79
C ILE A 179 -2.01 8.20 9.81
N PRO A 180 -0.69 8.34 9.99
CA PRO A 180 -0.14 9.37 10.85
C PRO A 180 -0.71 10.75 10.51
N VAL A 181 -1.03 11.54 11.54
CA VAL A 181 -1.75 12.83 11.38
C VAL A 181 -1.07 13.75 10.38
N MET A 182 0.27 13.76 10.34
CA MET A 182 1.08 14.57 9.40
C MET A 182 0.82 14.27 7.92
N PHE A 183 0.37 13.06 7.59
CA PHE A 183 0.20 12.58 6.22
C PHE A 183 -1.27 12.38 5.84
N ARG A 184 -2.21 12.78 6.69
CA ARG A 184 -3.64 12.53 6.51
C ARG A 184 -4.36 13.79 6.05
N ALA A 185 -5.28 13.64 5.09
CA ALA A 185 -6.25 14.67 4.75
C ALA A 185 -7.33 14.81 5.85
N THR A 186 -7.89 16.00 5.97
CA THR A 186 -9.01 16.32 6.87
C THR A 186 -10.17 16.90 6.08
N THR A 187 -11.39 16.83 6.61
CA THR A 187 -12.57 17.44 5.97
C THR A 187 -12.41 18.95 5.81
N GLN A 188 -11.60 19.59 6.66
CA GLN A 188 -11.29 21.01 6.58
C GLN A 188 -10.47 21.37 5.33
N ASP A 189 -9.71 20.42 4.76
CA ASP A 189 -8.95 20.67 3.52
C ASP A 189 -9.86 20.80 2.29
N TYR A 190 -11.00 20.12 2.32
CA TYR A 190 -12.04 20.18 1.29
C TYR A 190 -12.99 21.34 1.50
N LYS A 191 -13.19 21.75 2.75
CA LYS A 191 -14.07 22.87 3.12
C LYS A 191 -13.57 24.16 2.47
N TYR A 192 -14.47 24.84 1.77
CA TYR A 192 -14.20 26.08 0.99
C TYR A 192 -13.30 25.91 -0.22
N SER A 193 -12.98 24.67 -0.64
CA SER A 193 -12.35 24.43 -1.93
C SER A 193 -13.40 24.38 -3.07
N ASP A 194 -12.94 24.55 -4.31
CA ASP A 194 -13.78 24.37 -5.51
C ASP A 194 -14.10 22.88 -5.79
N PHE A 195 -13.50 21.97 -5.03
CA PHE A 195 -13.59 20.53 -5.21
C PHE A 195 -14.51 19.90 -4.16
N VAL A 196 -15.15 18.81 -4.55
CA VAL A 196 -15.95 17.98 -3.66
C VAL A 196 -15.20 16.71 -3.28
N GLU A 197 -15.56 16.15 -2.13
CA GLU A 197 -15.12 14.83 -1.70
C GLU A 197 -15.64 13.77 -2.70
N GLY A 198 -14.71 13.13 -3.39
CA GLY A 198 -14.96 12.08 -4.38
C GLY A 198 -14.47 10.72 -3.90
N HIS A 199 -15.30 9.69 -4.00
CA HIS A 199 -14.93 8.34 -3.57
C HIS A 199 -14.25 7.60 -4.73
N LEU A 200 -13.14 6.90 -4.45
CA LEU A 200 -12.55 5.96 -5.42
C LEU A 200 -13.25 4.61 -5.37
N ALA A 201 -13.45 4.08 -4.15
CA ALA A 201 -14.38 2.98 -3.85
C ALA A 201 -15.74 3.54 -3.42
N ALA A 202 -16.76 3.32 -4.23
CA ALA A 202 -18.06 3.98 -4.05
C ALA A 202 -18.87 3.33 -2.91
N PRO A 203 -19.50 4.11 -2.01
CA PRO A 203 -20.29 3.57 -0.91
C PRO A 203 -21.40 2.60 -1.39
N ASN A 204 -22.04 2.93 -2.51
CA ASN A 204 -23.14 2.15 -3.08
C ASN A 204 -22.69 0.77 -3.63
N ASN A 205 -21.38 0.50 -3.72
CA ASN A 205 -20.89 -0.85 -4.03
C ASN A 205 -21.02 -1.80 -2.82
N TYR A 206 -21.18 -1.25 -1.62
CA TYR A 206 -21.23 -1.96 -0.34
C TYR A 206 -22.60 -1.85 0.31
N SER A 207 -23.64 -1.70 -0.50
CA SER A 207 -24.99 -1.49 -0.02
C SER A 207 -25.52 -2.63 0.82
N CYS A 208 -24.87 -3.80 0.91
CA CYS A 208 -25.31 -4.92 1.74
C CYS A 208 -24.78 -4.89 3.19
N ASP A 209 -23.78 -4.07 3.51
CA ASP A 209 -23.13 -4.07 4.81
C ASP A 209 -22.80 -2.65 5.27
N THR A 210 -23.45 -2.21 6.35
CA THR A 210 -23.30 -0.87 6.93
C THR A 210 -21.86 -0.55 7.33
N VAL A 211 -21.08 -1.55 7.77
CA VAL A 211 -19.69 -1.32 8.18
C VAL A 211 -18.83 -1.04 6.96
N GLN A 212 -18.98 -1.84 5.91
CA GLN A 212 -18.30 -1.69 4.62
C GLN A 212 -18.67 -0.35 3.96
N TYR A 213 -19.97 -0.04 3.95
CA TYR A 213 -20.49 1.24 3.48
C TYR A 213 -19.84 2.41 4.21
N ASN A 214 -19.81 2.40 5.54
CA ASN A 214 -19.22 3.48 6.34
C ASN A 214 -17.68 3.57 6.23
N GLU A 215 -17.01 2.48 5.88
CA GLU A 215 -15.57 2.44 5.68
C GLU A 215 -15.15 3.14 4.39
N SER A 216 -16.01 3.16 3.38
CA SER A 216 -15.77 3.93 2.13
C SER A 216 -15.65 5.45 2.36
N PHE A 217 -16.22 5.98 3.45
CA PHE A 217 -16.14 7.41 3.83
C PHE A 217 -14.83 7.79 4.56
N LEU A 218 -13.86 6.88 4.64
CA LEU A 218 -12.52 7.21 5.11
C LEU A 218 -11.82 8.14 4.12
N LEU A 219 -11.24 9.23 4.60
CA LEU A 219 -10.53 10.20 3.75
C LEU A 219 -9.31 9.61 3.02
N SER A 220 -8.86 8.40 3.36
CA SER A 220 -7.86 7.64 2.59
C SER A 220 -8.39 7.18 1.22
N ASN A 221 -9.70 7.00 1.09
CA ASN A 221 -10.44 6.67 -0.14
C ASN A 221 -11.01 7.91 -0.87
N ILE A 222 -10.84 9.11 -0.28
CA ILE A 222 -11.42 10.35 -0.80
C ILE A 222 -10.38 11.16 -1.56
N VAL A 223 -10.79 11.69 -2.71
CA VAL A 223 -10.00 12.52 -3.62
C VAL A 223 -10.75 13.81 -3.97
N PRO A 224 -10.05 14.94 -4.24
CA PRO A 224 -10.69 16.14 -4.75
C PRO A 224 -11.22 15.95 -6.17
N GLN A 225 -12.54 15.96 -6.33
CA GLN A 225 -13.21 15.82 -7.62
C GLN A 225 -13.94 17.09 -8.04
N ASN A 226 -13.94 17.37 -9.34
CA ASN A 226 -14.83 18.35 -9.93
C ASN A 226 -16.28 17.89 -9.78
N ARG A 227 -17.15 18.78 -9.28
CA ARG A 227 -18.56 18.47 -8.98
C ARG A 227 -19.34 17.99 -10.21
N ILE A 228 -19.11 18.58 -11.38
CA ILE A 228 -19.84 18.22 -12.61
C ILE A 228 -19.40 16.84 -13.07
N MET A 229 -18.08 16.60 -13.20
CA MET A 229 -17.58 15.28 -13.58
C MET A 229 -18.05 14.18 -12.64
N LYS A 230 -17.99 14.41 -11.33
CA LYS A 230 -18.45 13.46 -10.31
C LYS A 230 -19.91 13.08 -10.50
N ASN A 231 -20.81 14.07 -10.60
CA ASN A 231 -22.24 13.85 -10.62
C ASN A 231 -22.77 13.28 -11.96
N TYR A 232 -21.98 13.34 -13.04
CA TYR A 232 -22.43 12.90 -14.36
C TYR A 232 -21.61 11.74 -14.90
N VAL A 233 -20.31 11.93 -15.19
CA VAL A 233 -19.49 10.91 -15.84
C VAL A 233 -19.08 9.84 -14.84
N TRP A 234 -18.56 10.24 -13.67
CA TRP A 234 -18.07 9.29 -12.66
C TRP A 234 -19.20 8.43 -12.10
N GLN A 235 -20.34 9.05 -11.73
CA GLN A 235 -21.52 8.32 -11.26
C GLN A 235 -22.06 7.32 -12.30
N ARG A 236 -22.11 7.68 -13.58
CA ARG A 236 -22.51 6.75 -14.65
C ARG A 236 -21.51 5.60 -14.82
N LEU A 237 -20.22 5.86 -14.65
CA LEU A 237 -19.19 4.82 -14.70
C LEU A 237 -19.31 3.85 -13.50
N GLU A 238 -19.58 4.37 -12.30
CA GLU A 238 -19.89 3.55 -11.11
C GLU A 238 -21.15 2.70 -11.31
N GLU A 239 -22.20 3.28 -11.93
CA GLU A 239 -23.43 2.56 -12.26
C GLU A 239 -23.19 1.46 -13.30
N TYR A 240 -22.42 1.76 -14.35
CA TYR A 240 -22.01 0.78 -15.36
C TYR A 240 -21.28 -0.41 -14.73
N VAL A 241 -20.36 -0.15 -13.80
CA VAL A 241 -19.65 -1.19 -13.04
C VAL A 241 -20.64 -2.08 -12.28
N ARG A 242 -21.61 -1.50 -11.56
CA ARG A 242 -22.63 -2.28 -10.83
C ARG A 242 -23.47 -3.14 -11.78
N GLN A 243 -23.91 -2.57 -12.90
CA GLN A 243 -24.66 -3.31 -13.93
C GLN A 243 -23.85 -4.44 -14.55
N LEU A 244 -22.55 -4.22 -14.78
CA LEU A 244 -21.64 -5.25 -15.26
C LEU A 244 -21.51 -6.38 -14.24
N THR A 245 -21.40 -6.06 -12.95
CA THR A 245 -21.39 -7.07 -11.87
C THR A 245 -22.66 -7.91 -11.84
N LEU A 246 -23.84 -7.31 -12.02
CA LEU A 246 -25.09 -8.07 -12.12
C LEU A 246 -25.11 -9.03 -13.33
N LYS A 247 -24.42 -8.67 -14.42
CA LYS A 247 -24.33 -9.51 -15.62
C LYS A 247 -23.29 -10.60 -15.50
N SER A 248 -22.09 -10.31 -14.98
CA SER A 248 -20.95 -11.24 -14.92
C SER A 248 -20.86 -12.03 -13.60
N GLY A 249 -21.55 -11.59 -12.55
CA GLY A 249 -21.53 -12.16 -11.21
C GLY A 249 -20.41 -11.58 -10.32
N SER A 250 -19.21 -11.43 -10.88
CA SER A 250 -18.00 -10.99 -10.15
C SER A 250 -17.19 -10.01 -11.00
N VAL A 251 -16.82 -8.86 -10.41
CA VAL A 251 -16.05 -7.80 -11.07
C VAL A 251 -15.05 -7.21 -10.10
N TYR A 252 -13.83 -7.01 -10.59
CA TYR A 252 -12.76 -6.35 -9.87
C TYR A 252 -12.50 -4.98 -10.47
N VAL A 253 -12.30 -3.99 -9.61
CA VAL A 253 -12.23 -2.59 -10.04
C VAL A 253 -11.07 -1.91 -9.36
N TYR A 254 -10.12 -1.44 -10.18
CA TYR A 254 -9.05 -0.56 -9.72
C TYR A 254 -9.40 0.87 -10.10
N SER A 255 -9.43 1.77 -9.12
CA SER A 255 -9.70 3.19 -9.32
C SER A 255 -8.57 4.02 -8.74
N GLY A 256 -8.19 5.11 -9.39
CA GLY A 256 -7.14 5.98 -8.86
C GLY A 256 -6.98 7.30 -9.61
N PRO A 257 -6.22 8.24 -9.01
CA PRO A 257 -5.89 9.51 -9.64
C PRO A 257 -4.78 9.38 -10.71
N LEU A 258 -4.74 10.35 -11.61
CA LEU A 258 -3.67 10.54 -12.60
C LEU A 258 -3.23 12.00 -12.67
N TYR A 259 -1.94 12.18 -12.93
CA TYR A 259 -1.31 13.48 -13.11
C TYR A 259 -0.69 13.57 -14.51
N MET A 260 -1.52 13.91 -15.49
CA MET A 260 -1.16 13.91 -16.90
C MET A 260 -0.24 15.08 -17.25
N PRO A 261 0.82 14.86 -18.03
CA PRO A 261 1.69 15.93 -18.48
C PRO A 261 1.01 16.78 -19.55
N HIS A 262 1.21 18.10 -19.48
CA HIS A 262 0.83 19.04 -20.51
C HIS A 262 2.07 19.63 -21.17
N ARG A 263 2.05 19.76 -22.49
CA ARG A 263 3.14 20.35 -23.25
C ARG A 263 3.20 21.86 -22.99
N ILE A 264 4.33 22.37 -22.50
CA ILE A 264 4.50 23.83 -22.30
C ILE A 264 5.01 24.46 -23.60
N ASN A 265 5.99 23.83 -24.24
CA ASN A 265 6.58 24.29 -25.49
C ASN A 265 7.02 23.09 -26.35
N PHE A 266 7.70 23.33 -27.48
CA PHE A 266 8.04 22.24 -28.40
C PHE A 266 8.87 21.11 -27.76
N ARG A 267 9.72 21.39 -26.77
CA ARG A 267 10.65 20.42 -26.19
C ARG A 267 10.29 19.98 -24.77
N ASN A 268 9.47 20.75 -24.05
CA ASN A 268 9.26 20.59 -22.63
C ASN A 268 7.81 20.26 -22.30
N TRP A 269 7.66 19.29 -21.40
CA TRP A 269 6.40 18.89 -20.79
C TRP A 269 6.45 19.19 -19.30
N ALA A 270 5.32 19.50 -18.70
CA ALA A 270 5.20 19.60 -17.26
C ALA A 270 3.89 19.00 -16.77
N VAL A 271 3.94 18.48 -15.56
CA VAL A 271 2.77 18.07 -14.81
C VAL A 271 2.40 19.22 -13.88
N ARG A 272 1.18 19.74 -14.02
CA ARG A 272 0.66 20.83 -13.18
C ARG A 272 -0.65 20.39 -12.55
N PHE A 273 -0.72 20.49 -11.24
CA PHE A 273 -1.93 20.23 -10.47
C PHE A 273 -2.01 21.18 -9.28
N THR A 274 -3.23 21.45 -8.82
CA THR A 274 -3.47 22.28 -7.64
C THR A 274 -3.42 21.44 -6.38
N VAL A 275 -3.17 22.08 -5.24
CA VAL A 275 -3.33 21.49 -3.91
C VAL A 275 -4.37 22.28 -3.12
N ILE A 276 -5.14 21.62 -2.26
CA ILE A 276 -6.18 22.24 -1.43
C ILE A 276 -5.91 22.04 0.05
N GLY A 277 -6.44 22.95 0.87
CA GLY A 277 -6.33 22.91 2.32
C GLY A 277 -4.93 23.19 2.85
N MET A 278 -4.82 23.30 4.17
CA MET A 278 -3.54 23.50 4.88
C MET A 278 -2.67 22.26 4.79
N ASN A 279 -3.28 21.08 4.64
CA ASN A 279 -2.55 19.86 4.42
C ASN A 279 -2.13 19.69 2.96
N THR A 280 -2.37 20.62 2.03
CA THR A 280 -1.89 20.52 0.64
C THR A 280 -2.30 19.19 -0.05
N VAL A 281 -3.57 18.82 0.08
CA VAL A 281 -4.14 17.62 -0.58
C VAL A 281 -4.11 17.84 -2.09
N ALA A 282 -3.53 16.92 -2.83
CA ALA A 282 -3.37 17.07 -4.27
C ALA A 282 -4.69 16.87 -5.01
N VAL A 283 -4.93 17.72 -6.01
CA VAL A 283 -6.07 17.61 -6.92
C VAL A 283 -5.61 16.89 -8.18
N PRO A 284 -6.11 15.67 -8.45
CA PRO A 284 -5.75 14.92 -9.65
C PRO A 284 -6.17 15.66 -10.92
N THR A 285 -5.42 15.49 -12.01
CA THR A 285 -5.81 16.04 -13.32
C THR A 285 -6.87 15.16 -14.00
N HIS A 286 -6.78 13.85 -13.78
CA HIS A 286 -7.66 12.82 -14.34
C HIS A 286 -7.85 11.72 -13.30
N PHE A 287 -8.81 10.85 -13.55
CA PHE A 287 -9.01 9.60 -12.82
C PHE A 287 -9.02 8.44 -13.80
N PHE A 288 -8.53 7.29 -13.35
CA PHE A 288 -8.67 6.05 -14.08
C PHE A 288 -9.64 5.10 -13.39
N LYS A 289 -10.23 4.21 -14.19
CA LYS A 289 -10.83 2.97 -13.70
C LYS A 289 -10.43 1.81 -14.61
N VAL A 290 -9.80 0.78 -14.05
CA VAL A 290 -9.53 -0.49 -14.72
C VAL A 290 -10.49 -1.54 -14.17
N ILE A 291 -11.34 -2.07 -15.04
CA ILE A 291 -12.40 -3.00 -14.71
C ILE A 291 -12.02 -4.37 -15.25
N ILE A 292 -12.07 -5.40 -14.40
CA ILE A 292 -11.82 -6.79 -14.76
C ILE A 292 -13.12 -7.57 -14.48
N SER A 293 -13.79 -8.00 -15.54
CA SER A 293 -15.02 -8.78 -15.47
C SER A 293 -14.70 -10.25 -15.65
N GLU A 294 -15.10 -11.07 -14.68
CA GLU A 294 -14.94 -12.52 -14.79
C GLU A 294 -15.94 -13.09 -15.80
N HIS A 295 -15.49 -14.04 -16.60
CA HIS A 295 -16.39 -14.75 -17.50
C HIS A 295 -17.20 -15.80 -16.70
N LYS A 296 -18.47 -16.03 -17.09
CA LYS A 296 -19.30 -17.07 -16.44
C LYS A 296 -18.78 -18.49 -16.63
N ASN A 297 -18.03 -18.72 -17.72
CA ASN A 297 -17.44 -20.03 -18.02
C ASN A 297 -16.13 -20.20 -17.23
N PRO A 298 -16.01 -21.24 -16.39
CA PRO A 298 -14.78 -21.55 -15.69
C PRO A 298 -13.61 -21.73 -16.68
N GLY A 299 -12.50 -21.03 -16.45
CA GLY A 299 -11.26 -21.17 -17.23
C GLY A 299 -11.09 -20.20 -18.42
N ALA A 300 -12.11 -19.41 -18.76
CA ALA A 300 -11.93 -18.31 -19.70
C ALA A 300 -11.13 -17.16 -19.06
N LEU A 301 -10.26 -16.51 -19.84
CA LEU A 301 -9.56 -15.32 -19.40
C LEU A 301 -10.56 -14.20 -19.08
N PRO A 302 -10.33 -13.41 -18.02
CA PRO A 302 -11.21 -12.31 -17.70
C PRO A 302 -11.10 -11.23 -18.77
N TYR A 303 -12.19 -10.49 -18.90
CA TYR A 303 -12.28 -9.37 -19.82
C TYR A 303 -11.95 -8.05 -19.11
N MET A 304 -11.12 -7.22 -19.72
CA MET A 304 -10.61 -5.99 -19.11
C MET A 304 -10.94 -4.74 -19.93
N GLU A 305 -11.36 -3.68 -19.23
CA GLU A 305 -11.59 -2.34 -19.79
C GLU A 305 -10.90 -1.27 -18.95
N GLY A 306 -10.31 -0.27 -19.61
CA GLY A 306 -9.71 0.90 -18.99
C GLY A 306 -10.49 2.17 -19.35
N TYR A 307 -10.74 3.03 -18.38
CA TYR A 307 -11.36 4.34 -18.57
C TYR A 307 -10.45 5.42 -17.98
N VAL A 308 -10.31 6.56 -18.68
CA VAL A 308 -9.63 7.76 -18.17
C VAL A 308 -10.56 8.96 -18.32
N VAL A 309 -10.86 9.63 -17.21
CA VAL A 309 -11.80 10.74 -17.15
C VAL A 309 -11.08 12.00 -16.64
N PRO A 310 -11.16 13.14 -17.34
CA PRO A 310 -10.55 14.39 -16.86
C PRO A 310 -11.27 14.93 -15.63
N ASN A 311 -10.53 15.43 -14.64
CA ASN A 311 -11.06 16.05 -13.44
C ASN A 311 -11.48 17.52 -13.68
N ALA A 312 -12.34 17.73 -14.67
CA ALA A 312 -12.81 19.03 -15.11
C ALA A 312 -14.31 18.97 -15.43
N ALA A 313 -14.95 20.11 -15.67
CA ALA A 313 -16.31 20.07 -16.19
C ALA A 313 -16.33 19.39 -17.57
N VAL A 314 -17.17 18.37 -17.72
CA VAL A 314 -17.36 17.63 -18.97
C VAL A 314 -18.83 17.71 -19.36
N ASP A 315 -19.12 17.70 -20.65
CA ASP A 315 -20.49 17.65 -21.14
C ASP A 315 -21.19 16.37 -20.62
N LYS A 316 -22.41 16.57 -20.12
CA LYS A 316 -23.22 15.58 -19.40
C LYS A 316 -23.64 14.44 -20.33
N GLU A 317 -23.79 14.73 -21.61
CA GLU A 317 -24.29 13.79 -22.61
C GLU A 317 -23.20 12.95 -23.29
N ILE A 318 -21.91 13.20 -22.97
CA ILE A 318 -20.82 12.40 -23.55
C ILE A 318 -20.98 10.93 -23.15
N ASP A 319 -20.93 10.03 -24.13
CA ASP A 319 -20.96 8.58 -23.93
C ASP A 319 -19.71 8.12 -23.17
N LEU A 320 -19.89 7.23 -22.20
CA LEU A 320 -18.82 6.58 -21.44
C LEU A 320 -17.74 5.95 -22.34
N ARG A 321 -18.15 5.47 -23.53
CA ARG A 321 -17.22 4.90 -24.53
C ARG A 321 -16.13 5.89 -24.97
N SER A 322 -16.40 7.19 -24.88
CA SER A 322 -15.44 8.25 -25.24
C SER A 322 -14.26 8.33 -24.27
N PHE A 323 -14.39 7.75 -23.08
CA PHE A 323 -13.34 7.70 -22.06
C PHE A 323 -12.58 6.38 -22.05
N LEU A 324 -12.91 5.43 -22.94
CA LEU A 324 -12.16 4.19 -23.09
C LEU A 324 -10.70 4.49 -23.44
N SER A 325 -9.78 3.88 -22.70
CA SER A 325 -8.34 4.08 -22.83
C SER A 325 -7.62 2.74 -22.80
N ASP A 326 -6.45 2.67 -23.45
CA ASP A 326 -5.60 1.49 -23.33
C ASP A 326 -5.09 1.38 -21.89
N ILE A 327 -5.21 0.19 -21.31
CA ILE A 327 -4.70 -0.10 -19.96
C ILE A 327 -3.19 0.16 -19.91
N ARG A 328 -2.44 -0.02 -21.00
CA ARG A 328 -1.00 0.30 -21.06
C ARG A 328 -0.72 1.78 -20.83
N ASP A 329 -1.58 2.66 -21.36
CA ASP A 329 -1.43 4.10 -21.13
C ASP A 329 -1.73 4.42 -19.66
N ILE A 330 -2.74 3.77 -19.07
CA ILE A 330 -3.03 3.89 -17.64
C ILE A 330 -1.84 3.40 -16.81
N GLU A 331 -1.27 2.23 -17.11
CA GLU A 331 -0.07 1.68 -16.47
C GLU A 331 1.11 2.66 -16.54
N HIS A 332 1.35 3.23 -17.74
CA HIS A 332 2.42 4.18 -17.98
C HIS A 332 2.28 5.47 -17.15
N PHE A 333 1.10 6.10 -17.16
CA PHE A 333 0.88 7.36 -16.47
C PHE A 333 0.63 7.21 -14.96
N ALA A 334 0.11 6.07 -14.50
CA ALA A 334 -0.06 5.79 -13.08
C ALA A 334 1.21 5.26 -12.41
N GLY A 335 2.16 4.71 -13.18
CA GLY A 335 3.31 3.99 -12.63
C GLY A 335 2.90 2.67 -11.97
N LEU A 336 1.87 2.02 -12.51
CA LEU A 336 1.24 0.83 -11.96
C LEU A 336 1.27 -0.32 -12.98
N LYS A 337 1.15 -1.57 -12.51
CA LYS A 337 1.09 -2.76 -13.38
C LYS A 337 -0.13 -3.62 -13.07
N PHE A 338 -1.09 -3.68 -13.98
CA PHE A 338 -2.30 -4.48 -13.80
C PHE A 338 -2.13 -5.89 -14.37
N TYR A 339 -3.10 -6.75 -14.07
CA TYR A 339 -3.15 -8.12 -14.59
C TYR A 339 -3.18 -8.16 -16.13
N GLU A 340 -2.62 -9.22 -16.70
CA GLU A 340 -2.65 -9.46 -18.14
C GLU A 340 -3.82 -10.39 -18.49
N GLY A 341 -4.95 -9.79 -18.87
CA GLY A 341 -6.16 -10.49 -19.34
C GLY A 341 -6.53 -10.13 -20.78
N VAL A 342 -7.69 -10.62 -21.24
CA VAL A 342 -8.23 -10.29 -22.58
C VAL A 342 -8.76 -8.86 -22.54
N ARG A 343 -8.18 -7.99 -23.36
CA ARG A 343 -8.48 -6.55 -23.34
C ARG A 343 -9.51 -6.19 -24.40
N ARG A 344 -10.41 -5.26 -24.09
CA ARG A 344 -11.24 -4.63 -25.13
C ARG A 344 -10.34 -3.87 -26.09
N SER A 345 -10.23 -4.35 -27.32
CA SER A 345 -9.60 -3.60 -28.41
C SER A 345 -10.42 -2.34 -28.69
N MET A 346 -9.77 -1.17 -28.75
CA MET A 346 -10.39 0.08 -29.21
C MET A 346 -11.00 -0.05 -30.62
N PHE A 347 -10.55 -1.05 -31.39
CA PHE A 347 -10.94 -1.32 -32.78
C PHE A 347 -12.11 -2.29 -32.94
N ASN A 348 -12.54 -3.01 -31.90
CA ASN A 348 -13.78 -3.79 -31.94
C ASN A 348 -14.96 -2.91 -31.52
N ARG A 349 -15.32 -1.97 -32.41
CA ARG A 349 -16.58 -1.24 -32.37
C ARG A 349 -17.63 -2.08 -33.12
N PRO A 350 -18.75 -2.51 -32.51
CA PRO A 350 -19.91 -2.90 -33.29
C PRO A 350 -20.47 -1.71 -34.07
#